data_AF-A0A439MDR5-F1
#
_entry.id   AF-A0A439MDR5-F1
#
_cell.length_a   1.000
_cell.length_b   1.000
_cell.length_c   1.000
_cell.angle_alpha   90.00
_cell.angle_beta   90.00
_cell.angle_gamma   90.00
#
_symmetry.space_group_name_H-M   'P 1'
#
loop_
_entity.id
_entity.type
_entity.pdbx_description
1 polymer ?
#
loop_
_entity_poly.entity_id
_entity_poly.type
_entity_poly.pdbx_seq_one_letter_code
_entity_poly.pdbx_strand_id
1 'polypeptide(L)'
;MRVSRNQAEQNRQTVIDVASRLFREHGFDGIGLKDLMKGAGLTQGAFYKQFASKEDLAAQASRRAMESSAHRWAEATASKPEDPVGAVIEFYLSSGHRGERMDGCPVVALGSDAARQGSDVKASFETGIRKYLDLLGGWVGDARQGDSRDRAMAILSTMVGAVILSRAVNDEGLSEQFLQAAAESIRAGLAAGRQRGSAQ
;
A
#
# COMPACT_ATOMS: atom_id res chain seq x y z
N MET A 1 -4.95 27.97 26.73
CA MET A 1 -4.19 28.63 25.64
C MET A 1 -4.77 28.15 24.30
N ARG A 2 -5.15 29.08 23.40
CA ARG A 2 -5.76 28.72 22.10
C ARG A 2 -4.65 28.28 21.14
N VAL A 3 -4.77 27.06 20.60
CA VAL A 3 -3.85 26.54 19.59
C VAL A 3 -3.97 27.40 18.32
N SER A 4 -2.83 27.78 17.71
CA SER A 4 -2.84 28.55 16.46
C SER A 4 -3.41 27.67 15.32
N ARG A 5 -3.91 28.29 14.25
CA ARG A 5 -4.41 27.53 13.08
C ARG A 5 -3.33 26.62 12.49
N ASN A 6 -2.09 27.11 12.38
CA ASN A 6 -0.97 26.32 11.88
C ASN A 6 -0.67 25.12 12.77
N GLN A 7 -0.65 25.30 14.10
CA GLN A 7 -0.43 24.20 15.03
C GLN A 7 -1.58 23.18 15.00
N ALA A 8 -2.83 23.65 14.83
CA ALA A 8 -3.98 22.76 14.70
C ALA A 8 -3.89 21.92 13.42
N GLU A 9 -3.42 22.48 12.31
CA GLU A 9 -3.22 21.73 11.07
C GLU A 9 -2.06 20.75 11.20
N GLN A 10 -0.93 21.15 11.77
CA GLN A 10 0.20 20.25 12.03
C GLN A 10 -0.23 19.05 12.90
N ASN A 11 -0.94 19.31 13.99
CA ASN A 11 -1.48 18.25 14.84
C ASN A 11 -2.42 17.32 14.07
N ARG A 12 -3.26 17.86 13.19
CA ARG A 12 -4.17 17.05 12.35
C ARG A 12 -3.36 16.13 11.44
N GLN A 13 -2.32 16.64 10.77
CA GLN A 13 -1.44 15.84 9.91
C GLN A 13 -0.71 14.75 10.71
N THR A 14 -0.18 15.08 11.90
CA THR A 14 0.45 14.10 12.79
C THR A 14 -0.51 12.97 13.17
N VAL A 15 -1.77 13.27 13.48
CA VAL A 15 -2.77 12.24 13.78
C VAL A 15 -3.03 11.35 12.57
N ILE A 16 -3.12 11.92 11.36
CA ILE A 16 -3.32 11.14 10.13
C ILE A 16 -2.12 10.21 9.87
N ASP A 17 -0.89 10.70 10.02
CA ASP A 17 0.32 9.91 9.83
C ASP A 17 0.39 8.72 10.77
N VAL A 18 0.22 9.00 12.07
CA VAL A 18 0.21 7.98 13.13
C VAL A 18 -0.92 6.99 12.92
N ALA A 19 -2.13 7.46 12.64
CA ALA A 19 -3.26 6.59 12.38
C ALA A 19 -3.04 5.71 11.16
N SER A 20 -2.39 6.21 10.10
CA SER A 20 -2.08 5.41 8.91
C SER A 20 -1.21 4.20 9.27
N ARG A 21 -0.23 4.38 10.15
CA ARG A 21 0.70 3.33 10.59
C ARG A 21 0.02 2.35 11.55
N LEU A 22 -0.66 2.88 12.56
CA LEU A 22 -1.32 2.07 13.58
C LEU A 22 -2.52 1.28 13.03
N PHE A 23 -3.26 1.81 12.06
CA PHE A 23 -4.29 1.03 11.38
C PHE A 23 -3.67 -0.13 10.59
N ARG A 24 -2.54 0.06 9.90
CA ARG A 24 -1.86 -1.05 9.19
C ARG A 24 -1.37 -2.14 10.15
N GLU A 25 -0.98 -1.77 11.36
CA GLU A 25 -0.52 -2.73 12.36
C GLU A 25 -1.67 -3.48 13.06
N HIS A 26 -2.75 -2.78 13.40
CA HIS A 26 -3.80 -3.30 14.28
C HIS A 26 -5.14 -3.55 13.59
N GLY A 27 -5.31 -3.15 12.33
CA GLY A 27 -6.60 -3.08 11.66
C GLY A 27 -7.44 -1.87 12.11
N PHE A 28 -8.50 -1.55 11.36
CA PHE A 28 -9.38 -0.42 11.70
C PHE A 28 -10.11 -0.63 13.03
N ASP A 29 -10.54 -1.86 13.31
CA ASP A 29 -11.32 -2.19 14.52
C ASP A 29 -10.44 -2.59 15.70
N GLY A 30 -9.19 -3.01 15.46
CA GLY A 30 -8.28 -3.46 16.50
C GLY A 30 -7.59 -2.36 17.30
N ILE A 31 -7.78 -1.08 16.95
CA ILE A 31 -7.26 0.06 17.71
C ILE A 31 -8.32 1.11 18.06
N GLY A 32 -8.33 1.56 19.31
CA GLY A 32 -9.24 2.58 19.80
C GLY A 32 -8.76 4.02 19.55
N LEU A 33 -9.69 4.97 19.60
CA LEU A 33 -9.38 6.39 19.43
C LEU A 33 -8.37 6.91 20.47
N LYS A 34 -8.48 6.43 21.72
CA LYS A 34 -7.57 6.80 22.80
C LYS A 34 -6.12 6.47 22.46
N ASP A 35 -5.87 5.28 21.91
CA ASP A 35 -4.52 4.81 21.59
C ASP A 35 -3.98 5.48 20.34
N LEU A 36 -4.82 5.73 19.33
CA LEU A 36 -4.46 6.55 18.16
C LEU A 36 -3.98 7.95 18.59
N MET A 37 -4.76 8.62 19.44
CA MET A 37 -4.40 9.96 19.91
C MET A 37 -3.18 9.96 20.82
N LYS A 38 -3.03 8.94 21.67
CA LYS A 38 -1.83 8.73 22.48
C LYS A 38 -0.58 8.55 21.59
N GLY A 39 -0.68 7.76 20.52
CA GLY A 39 0.40 7.60 19.54
C GLY A 39 0.80 8.91 18.86
N ALA A 40 -0.16 9.83 18.69
CA ALA A 40 0.07 11.17 18.16
C ALA A 40 0.54 12.18 19.22
N GLY A 41 0.70 11.78 20.49
CA GLY A 41 1.07 12.68 21.58
C GLY A 41 -0.02 13.68 21.97
N LEU A 42 -1.28 13.39 21.63
CA LEU A 42 -2.42 14.28 21.82
C LEU A 42 -3.48 13.68 22.75
N THR A 43 -4.28 14.54 23.36
CA THR A 43 -5.41 14.10 24.18
C THR A 43 -6.55 13.60 23.30
N GLN A 44 -7.34 12.64 23.80
CA GLN A 44 -8.53 12.17 23.09
C GLN A 44 -9.53 13.31 22.81
N GLY A 45 -9.63 14.30 23.69
CA GLY A 45 -10.49 15.47 23.48
C GLY A 45 -10.07 16.35 22.29
N ALA A 46 -8.80 16.31 21.87
CA ALA A 46 -8.34 17.03 20.69
C ALA A 46 -8.91 16.44 19.39
N PHE A 47 -9.25 15.14 19.38
CA PHE A 47 -9.77 14.45 18.20
C PHE A 47 -11.06 15.08 17.69
N TYR A 48 -12.03 15.28 18.58
CA TYR A 48 -13.35 15.82 18.24
C TYR A 48 -13.33 17.27 17.74
N LYS A 49 -12.19 17.96 17.86
CA LYS A 49 -11.97 19.29 17.27
C LYS A 49 -11.42 19.22 15.86
N GLN A 50 -10.87 18.09 15.46
CA GLN A 50 -10.12 17.92 14.21
C GLN A 50 -10.78 16.94 13.25
N PHE A 51 -11.49 15.93 13.73
CA PHE A 51 -12.05 14.86 12.90
C PHE A 51 -13.53 14.67 13.19
N ALA A 52 -14.30 14.36 12.15
CA ALA A 52 -15.74 14.17 12.27
C ALA A 52 -16.08 12.84 12.98
N SER A 53 -15.32 11.79 12.68
CA SER A 53 -15.50 10.45 13.22
C SER A 53 -14.23 9.62 13.07
N LYS A 54 -14.18 8.45 13.72
CA LYS A 54 -13.08 7.49 13.52
C LYS A 54 -13.03 6.99 12.07
N GLU A 55 -14.19 6.87 11.42
CA GLU A 55 -14.30 6.50 10.01
C GLU A 55 -13.71 7.57 9.09
N ASP A 56 -13.96 8.86 9.36
CA ASP A 56 -13.32 9.98 8.65
C ASP A 56 -11.79 9.92 8.78
N LEU A 57 -11.29 9.70 10.00
CA LEU A 57 -9.85 9.49 10.21
C LEU A 57 -9.34 8.25 9.45
N ALA A 58 -10.07 7.14 9.44
CA ALA A 58 -9.70 5.92 8.72
C ALA A 58 -9.61 6.16 7.20
N ALA A 59 -10.55 6.91 6.62
CA ALA A 59 -10.53 7.24 5.20
C ALA A 59 -9.31 8.11 4.83
N GLN A 60 -9.00 9.13 5.64
CA GLN A 60 -7.84 10.01 5.44
C GLN A 60 -6.52 9.27 5.67
N ALA A 61 -6.42 8.47 6.73
CA ALA A 61 -5.27 7.64 7.03
C ALA A 61 -5.01 6.59 5.93
N SER A 62 -6.07 6.01 5.37
CA SER A 62 -5.99 5.10 4.23
C SER A 62 -5.44 5.80 2.99
N ARG A 63 -5.90 7.03 2.70
CA ARG A 63 -5.35 7.83 1.60
C ARG A 63 -3.86 8.09 1.81
N ARG A 64 -3.45 8.55 2.99
CA ARG A 64 -2.03 8.77 3.36
C ARG A 64 -1.20 7.49 3.19
N ALA A 65 -1.75 6.35 3.58
CA ALA A 65 -1.11 5.04 3.41
C ALA A 65 -0.85 4.69 1.93
N MET A 66 -1.87 4.86 1.09
CA MET A 66 -1.77 4.58 -0.34
C MET A 66 -0.76 5.52 -1.01
N GLU A 67 -0.80 6.81 -0.69
CA GLU A 67 0.13 7.84 -1.19
C GLU A 67 1.58 7.53 -0.79
N SER A 68 1.83 7.22 0.49
CA SER A 68 3.16 6.86 0.99
C SER A 68 3.70 5.62 0.28
N SER A 69 2.90 4.57 0.13
CA SER A 69 3.34 3.36 -0.58
C SER A 69 3.54 3.59 -2.08
N ALA A 70 2.79 4.49 -2.72
CA ALA A 70 3.04 4.87 -4.12
C ALA A 70 4.33 5.68 -4.27
N HIS A 71 4.66 6.52 -3.29
CA HIS A 71 5.93 7.24 -3.26
C HIS A 71 7.13 6.29 -3.17
N ARG A 72 7.05 5.26 -2.32
CA ARG A 72 8.09 4.23 -2.19
C ARG A 72 8.30 3.45 -3.49
N TRP A 73 7.25 3.22 -4.27
CA TRP A 73 7.39 2.64 -5.60
C TRP A 73 8.13 3.58 -6.55
N ALA A 74 7.80 4.88 -6.53
CA ALA A 74 8.51 5.87 -7.33
C ALA A 74 10.00 5.95 -6.96
N GLU A 75 10.34 5.94 -5.67
CA GLU A 75 11.72 5.88 -5.18
C GLU A 75 12.45 4.62 -5.67
N ALA A 76 11.82 3.44 -5.55
CA ALA A 76 12.38 2.18 -6.06
C ALA A 76 12.67 2.27 -7.57
N THR A 77 11.73 2.78 -8.35
CA THR A 77 11.94 2.93 -9.81
C THR A 77 13.00 3.96 -10.17
N ALA A 78 13.11 5.05 -9.41
CA ALA A 78 14.13 6.07 -9.63
C ALA A 78 15.54 5.53 -9.34
N SER A 79 15.66 4.52 -8.48
CA SER A 79 16.94 3.86 -8.18
C SER A 79 17.44 2.92 -9.30
N LYS A 80 16.54 2.49 -10.20
CA LYS A 80 16.82 1.54 -11.29
C LYS A 80 15.99 1.89 -12.55
N PRO A 81 16.23 3.06 -13.18
CA PRO A 81 15.40 3.57 -14.27
C PRO A 81 15.38 2.68 -15.51
N GLU A 82 16.38 1.83 -15.71
CA GLU A 82 16.49 0.87 -16.81
C GLU A 82 15.57 -0.36 -16.66
N ASP A 83 15.12 -0.65 -15.43
CA ASP A 83 14.25 -1.77 -15.11
C ASP A 83 13.27 -1.38 -13.97
N PRO A 84 12.35 -0.44 -14.23
CA PRO A 84 11.47 0.10 -13.19
C PRO A 84 10.55 -0.97 -12.61
N VAL A 85 10.03 -1.87 -13.45
CA VAL A 85 9.17 -2.98 -13.00
C VAL A 85 9.96 -3.98 -12.15
N GLY A 86 11.20 -4.32 -12.54
CA GLY A 86 12.05 -5.20 -11.74
C GLY A 86 12.44 -4.59 -10.40
N ALA A 87 12.71 -3.29 -10.35
CA ALA A 87 12.95 -2.59 -9.08
C ALA A 87 11.76 -2.66 -8.13
N VAL A 88 10.53 -2.44 -8.62
CA VAL A 88 9.33 -2.57 -7.77
C VAL A 88 9.13 -4.01 -7.32
N ILE A 89 9.31 -5.00 -8.20
CA ILE A 89 9.21 -6.42 -7.85
C ILE A 89 10.21 -6.78 -6.75
N GLU A 90 11.48 -6.40 -6.91
CA GLU A 90 12.56 -6.66 -5.95
C GLU A 90 12.29 -6.00 -4.60
N PHE A 91 11.87 -4.75 -4.61
CA PHE A 91 11.51 -4.02 -3.40
C PHE A 91 10.28 -4.63 -2.70
N TYR A 92 9.21 -4.89 -3.44
CA TYR A 92 7.91 -5.31 -2.90
C TYR A 92 7.94 -6.75 -2.39
N LEU A 93 8.63 -7.66 -3.10
CA LEU A 93 8.73 -9.07 -2.73
C LEU A 93 9.99 -9.37 -1.89
N SER A 94 10.47 -8.37 -1.15
CA SER A 94 11.61 -8.53 -0.25
C SER A 94 11.21 -8.99 1.15
N SER A 95 12.15 -9.62 1.86
CA SER A 95 12.03 -9.90 3.29
C SER A 95 11.83 -8.62 4.11
N GLY A 96 12.42 -7.50 3.67
CA GLY A 96 12.21 -6.17 4.25
C GLY A 96 10.75 -5.75 4.22
N HIS A 97 10.13 -5.70 3.04
CA HIS A 97 8.70 -5.36 2.91
C HIS A 97 7.80 -6.34 3.65
N ARG A 98 8.11 -7.64 3.61
CA ARG A 98 7.41 -8.65 4.41
C ARG A 98 7.41 -8.28 5.90
N GLY A 99 8.54 -7.83 6.45
CA GLY A 99 8.68 -7.43 7.85
C GLY A 99 7.96 -6.13 8.21
N GLU A 100 7.73 -5.24 7.24
CA GLU A 100 7.11 -3.94 7.46
C GLU A 100 5.59 -4.02 7.67
N ARG A 101 5.17 -4.15 8.93
CA ARG A 101 3.75 -4.16 9.30
C ARG A 101 3.14 -2.76 9.29
N MET A 102 3.89 -1.76 9.75
CA MET A 102 3.42 -0.38 9.87
C MET A 102 3.63 0.47 8.62
N ASP A 103 4.59 0.16 7.76
CA ASP A 103 5.00 1.05 6.66
C ASP A 103 4.91 0.39 5.27
N GLY A 104 4.61 -0.91 5.23
CA GLY A 104 4.45 -1.70 4.01
C GLY A 104 3.14 -1.43 3.26
N CYS A 105 2.78 -2.33 2.34
CA CYS A 105 1.63 -2.10 1.45
C CYS A 105 0.30 -2.09 2.24
N PRO A 106 -0.49 -1.01 2.14
CA PRO A 106 -1.81 -0.94 2.81
C PRO A 106 -2.79 -2.01 2.32
N VAL A 107 -2.72 -2.46 1.06
CA VAL A 107 -3.62 -3.51 0.55
C VAL A 107 -3.31 -4.86 1.23
N VAL A 108 -2.04 -5.17 1.47
CA VAL A 108 -1.63 -6.37 2.22
C VAL A 108 -2.09 -6.29 3.67
N ALA A 109 -1.94 -5.13 4.30
CA ALA A 109 -2.25 -4.96 5.72
C ALA A 109 -3.75 -4.84 6.02
N LEU A 110 -4.52 -4.19 5.14
CA LEU A 110 -5.87 -3.71 5.43
C LEU A 110 -6.89 -4.05 4.34
N GLY A 111 -6.52 -4.78 3.28
CA GLY A 111 -7.44 -5.04 2.16
C GLY A 111 -8.74 -5.73 2.60
N SER A 112 -8.63 -6.72 3.51
CA SER A 112 -9.79 -7.42 4.06
C SER A 112 -10.62 -6.55 5.02
N ASP A 113 -9.97 -5.66 5.77
CA ASP A 113 -10.65 -4.69 6.63
C ASP A 113 -11.40 -3.64 5.82
N ALA A 114 -10.75 -3.06 4.81
CA ALA A 114 -11.33 -2.07 3.90
C ALA A 114 -12.59 -2.58 3.20
N ALA A 115 -12.63 -3.88 2.85
CA ALA A 115 -13.82 -4.51 2.26
C ALA A 115 -15.05 -4.44 3.18
N ARG A 116 -14.85 -4.38 4.51
CA ARG A 116 -15.90 -4.31 5.54
C ARG A 116 -16.24 -2.88 5.97
N GLN A 117 -15.48 -1.87 5.53
CA GLN A 117 -15.71 -0.47 5.86
C GLN A 117 -16.73 0.22 4.92
N GLY A 118 -17.10 1.45 5.27
CA GLY A 118 -17.98 2.33 4.48
C GLY A 118 -17.35 2.83 3.18
N SER A 119 -18.13 3.62 2.43
CA SER A 119 -17.77 4.08 1.07
C SER A 119 -16.49 4.90 1.04
N ASP A 120 -16.23 5.72 2.06
CA ASP A 120 -15.14 6.69 2.02
C ASP A 120 -13.77 6.01 2.17
N VAL A 121 -13.69 4.99 3.04
CA VAL A 121 -12.49 4.16 3.13
C VAL A 121 -12.27 3.40 1.82
N LYS A 122 -13.32 2.78 1.27
CA LYS A 122 -13.25 2.06 -0.01
C LYS A 122 -12.79 2.97 -1.15
N ALA A 123 -13.27 4.21 -1.21
CA ALA A 123 -12.85 5.19 -2.21
C ALA A 123 -11.37 5.56 -2.10
N SER A 124 -10.83 5.68 -0.87
CA SER A 124 -9.39 5.89 -0.64
C SER A 124 -8.56 4.71 -1.16
N PHE A 125 -8.98 3.47 -0.89
CA PHE A 125 -8.31 2.28 -1.44
C PHE A 125 -8.42 2.21 -2.96
N GLU A 126 -9.61 2.44 -3.52
CA GLU A 126 -9.82 2.41 -4.96
C GLU A 126 -8.93 3.41 -5.69
N THR A 127 -8.86 4.65 -5.18
CA THR A 127 -8.00 5.70 -5.75
C THR A 127 -6.53 5.26 -5.75
N GLY A 128 -6.05 4.72 -4.63
CA GLY A 128 -4.67 4.26 -4.53
C GLY A 128 -4.37 3.02 -5.38
N ILE A 129 -5.30 2.06 -5.46
CA ILE A 129 -5.15 0.86 -6.29
C ILE A 129 -5.08 1.27 -7.77
N ARG A 130 -5.94 2.19 -8.21
CA ARG A 130 -5.85 2.78 -9.56
C ARG A 130 -4.47 3.37 -9.81
N LYS A 131 -3.91 4.10 -8.84
CA LYS A 131 -2.55 4.64 -8.96
C LYS A 131 -1.48 3.55 -9.10
N TYR A 132 -1.56 2.45 -8.36
CA TYR A 132 -0.65 1.30 -8.54
C TYR A 132 -0.78 0.68 -9.93
N LEU A 133 -2.02 0.52 -10.41
CA LEU A 133 -2.28 -0.02 -11.74
C LEU A 133 -1.75 0.89 -12.85
N ASP A 134 -1.89 2.21 -12.70
CA ASP A 134 -1.36 3.18 -13.66
C ASP A 134 0.17 3.14 -13.70
N LEU A 135 0.83 3.05 -12.54
CA LEU A 135 2.29 2.91 -12.45
C LEU A 135 2.76 1.61 -13.12
N LEU A 136 2.18 0.47 -12.75
CA LEU A 136 2.51 -0.83 -13.36
C LEU A 136 2.22 -0.85 -14.86
N GLY A 137 1.07 -0.34 -15.29
CA GLY A 137 0.69 -0.29 -16.70
C GLY A 137 1.66 0.55 -17.55
N GLY A 138 2.20 1.63 -16.97
CA GLY A 138 3.25 2.44 -17.59
C GLY A 138 4.59 1.72 -17.75
N TRP A 139 4.86 0.68 -16.96
CA TRP A 139 6.11 -0.10 -17.03
C TRP A 139 5.98 -1.40 -17.81
N VAL A 140 4.75 -1.89 -18.04
CA VAL A 140 4.47 -3.23 -18.59
C VAL A 140 4.01 -3.20 -20.07
N GLY A 141 3.71 -2.04 -20.65
CA GLY A 141 3.45 -1.88 -22.11
C GLY A 141 4.72 -1.43 -22.86
N ASP A 142 5.09 -1.97 -24.02
CA ASP A 142 4.34 -2.00 -25.30
C ASP A 142 3.55 -3.29 -25.63
N ALA A 143 2.22 -3.17 -25.65
CA ALA A 143 1.24 -3.85 -26.51
C ALA A 143 -0.16 -3.43 -26.04
N ARG A 144 -1.06 -3.07 -26.98
CA ARG A 144 -2.48 -2.65 -26.84
C ARG A 144 -2.99 -2.35 -25.41
N GLN A 145 -3.47 -1.12 -25.19
CA GLN A 145 -3.92 -0.57 -23.89
C GLN A 145 -4.79 -1.50 -22.99
N GLY A 146 -5.57 -2.43 -23.56
CA GLY A 146 -6.33 -3.44 -22.79
C GLY A 146 -5.47 -4.52 -22.12
N ASP A 147 -4.42 -5.01 -22.79
CA ASP A 147 -3.53 -6.08 -22.28
C ASP A 147 -2.62 -5.59 -21.14
N SER A 148 -2.17 -4.33 -21.22
CA SER A 148 -1.35 -3.72 -20.14
C SER A 148 -2.10 -3.62 -18.81
N ARG A 149 -3.40 -3.26 -18.85
CA ARG A 149 -4.21 -3.14 -17.63
C ARG A 149 -4.45 -4.49 -16.95
N ASP A 150 -4.81 -5.51 -17.73
CA ASP A 150 -5.04 -6.86 -17.20
C ASP A 150 -3.75 -7.44 -16.62
N ARG A 151 -2.60 -7.21 -17.28
CA ARG A 151 -1.28 -7.57 -16.74
C ARG A 151 -0.94 -6.83 -15.46
N ALA A 152 -1.17 -5.51 -15.39
CA ALA A 152 -0.95 -4.74 -14.17
C ALA A 152 -1.79 -5.26 -13.01
N MET A 153 -3.05 -5.63 -13.26
CA MET A 153 -3.94 -6.25 -12.26
C MET A 153 -3.41 -7.62 -11.82
N ALA A 154 -2.97 -8.47 -12.75
CA ALA A 154 -2.40 -9.77 -12.44
C ALA A 154 -1.11 -9.65 -11.61
N ILE A 155 -0.22 -8.72 -11.97
CA ILE A 155 1.03 -8.43 -11.25
C ILE A 155 0.74 -7.94 -9.84
N LEU A 156 -0.13 -6.92 -9.69
CA LEU A 156 -0.50 -6.40 -8.38
C LEU A 156 -1.11 -7.50 -7.50
N SER A 157 -2.02 -8.31 -8.05
CA SER A 157 -2.66 -9.41 -7.32
C SER A 157 -1.66 -10.47 -6.88
N THR A 158 -0.72 -10.83 -7.75
CA THR A 158 0.35 -11.79 -7.47
C THR A 158 1.27 -11.27 -6.37
N MET A 159 1.68 -10.00 -6.45
CA MET A 159 2.54 -9.40 -5.44
C MET A 159 1.87 -9.33 -4.07
N VAL A 160 0.63 -8.81 -4.01
CA VAL A 160 -0.15 -8.70 -2.78
C VAL A 160 -0.36 -10.09 -2.16
N GLY A 161 -0.79 -11.07 -2.97
CA GLY A 161 -1.05 -12.43 -2.50
C GLY A 161 0.20 -13.10 -1.93
N ALA A 162 1.35 -12.95 -2.58
CA ALA A 162 2.61 -13.52 -2.12
C ALA A 162 3.06 -12.95 -0.77
N VAL A 163 2.92 -11.63 -0.56
CA VAL A 163 3.25 -11.01 0.73
C VAL A 163 2.27 -11.44 1.83
N ILE A 164 0.96 -11.56 1.52
CA ILE A 164 -0.02 -12.09 2.47
C ILE A 164 0.34 -13.52 2.89
N LEU A 165 0.60 -14.41 1.92
CA LEU A 165 0.91 -15.82 2.19
C LEU A 165 2.23 -15.99 2.94
N SER A 166 3.27 -15.25 2.57
CA SER A 166 4.58 -15.28 3.27
C SER A 166 4.52 -14.77 4.71
N ARG A 167 3.57 -13.89 5.05
CA ARG A 167 3.32 -13.43 6.42
C ARG A 167 2.49 -14.42 7.25
N ALA A 168 1.69 -15.27 6.60
CA ALA A 168 0.77 -16.19 7.25
C ALA A 168 1.44 -17.49 7.75
N VAL A 169 2.67 -17.77 7.30
CA VAL A 169 3.40 -19.00 7.63
C VAL A 169 4.55 -18.71 8.60
N ASN A 170 4.80 -19.65 9.53
CA ASN A 170 5.93 -19.57 10.47
C ASN A 170 7.24 -20.12 9.88
N ASP A 171 7.15 -20.99 8.87
CA ASP A 171 8.31 -21.54 8.17
C ASP A 171 8.95 -20.45 7.30
N GLU A 172 10.17 -20.04 7.68
CA GLU A 172 10.91 -18.96 6.99
C GLU A 172 11.27 -19.34 5.55
N GLY A 173 11.59 -20.60 5.29
CA GLY A 173 11.91 -21.10 3.96
C GLY A 173 10.68 -21.09 3.04
N LEU A 174 9.53 -21.55 3.53
CA LEU A 174 8.26 -21.48 2.80
C LEU A 174 7.83 -20.03 2.57
N SER A 175 8.02 -19.17 3.56
CA SER A 175 7.76 -17.73 3.43
C SER A 175 8.58 -17.12 2.29
N GLU A 176 9.88 -17.38 2.24
CA GLU A 176 10.76 -16.87 1.18
C GLU A 176 10.40 -17.47 -0.18
N GLN A 177 10.05 -18.76 -0.24
CA GLN A 177 9.60 -19.41 -1.47
C GLN A 177 8.35 -18.75 -2.08
N PHE A 178 7.38 -18.30 -1.27
CA PHE A 178 6.22 -17.56 -1.80
C PHE A 178 6.63 -16.27 -2.50
N LEU A 179 7.55 -15.51 -1.90
CA LEU A 179 8.04 -14.25 -2.46
C LEU A 179 8.84 -14.49 -3.74
N GLN A 180 9.74 -15.46 -3.72
CA GLN A 180 10.58 -15.82 -4.87
C GLN A 180 9.74 -16.35 -6.03
N ALA A 181 8.83 -17.29 -5.79
CA ALA A 181 7.98 -17.86 -6.83
C ALA A 181 7.11 -16.80 -7.50
N ALA A 182 6.60 -15.84 -6.74
CA ALA A 182 5.86 -14.71 -7.28
C ALA A 182 6.73 -13.82 -8.17
N ALA A 183 7.95 -13.48 -7.72
CA ALA A 183 8.88 -12.68 -8.49
C ALA A 183 9.26 -13.36 -9.81
N GLU A 184 9.57 -14.65 -9.77
CA GLU A 184 9.89 -15.47 -10.95
C GLU A 184 8.70 -15.56 -11.92
N SER A 185 7.49 -15.83 -11.41
CA SER A 185 6.27 -15.90 -12.22
C SER A 185 6.00 -14.58 -12.94
N ILE A 186 6.15 -13.45 -12.24
CA ILE A 186 5.95 -12.12 -12.84
C ILE A 186 7.01 -11.87 -13.92
N ARG A 187 8.30 -12.11 -13.63
CA ARG A 187 9.39 -11.91 -14.59
C ARG A 187 9.22 -12.78 -15.84
N ALA A 188 8.81 -14.04 -15.69
CA ALA A 188 8.52 -14.94 -16.80
C ALA A 188 7.37 -14.41 -17.67
N GLY A 189 6.29 -13.94 -17.03
CA GLY A 189 5.15 -13.32 -17.74
C GLY A 189 5.55 -12.09 -18.54
N LEU A 190 6.41 -11.23 -17.98
CA LEU A 190 6.94 -10.05 -18.68
C LEU A 190 7.82 -10.43 -19.87
N ALA A 191 8.70 -11.43 -19.73
CA ALA A 191 9.55 -11.91 -20.82
C ALA A 191 8.75 -12.51 -21.98
N ALA A 192 7.74 -13.33 -21.68
CA ALA A 192 6.84 -13.91 -22.67
C ALA A 192 6.00 -12.85 -23.41
N GLY A 193 5.58 -11.79 -22.69
CA GLY A 193 4.86 -10.65 -23.26
C GLY A 193 5.69 -9.88 -24.29
N ARG A 194 6.98 -9.65 -24.02
CA ARG A 194 7.91 -8.96 -24.95
C ARG A 194 8.12 -9.74 -26.25
N GLN A 195 8.29 -11.06 -26.17
CA GLN A 195 8.50 -11.91 -27.34
C GLN A 195 7.30 -11.94 -28.30
N ARG A 196 6.07 -11.84 -27.77
CA ARG A 196 4.85 -11.75 -28.59
C ARG A 196 4.70 -10.40 -29.27
N GLY A 197 5.20 -9.31 -28.68
CA GLY A 197 5.15 -7.97 -29.25
C GLY A 197 6.16 -7.75 -30.38
N SER A 198 7.31 -8.43 -30.37
CA SER A 198 8.36 -8.32 -31.39
C SER A 198 8.13 -9.15 -32.66
N ALA A 199 7.11 -10.00 -32.69
CA ALA A 199 6.81 -10.94 -33.78
C ALA A 199 5.64 -10.50 -34.67
N GLN A 200 5.15 -9.27 -34.52
CA GLN A 200 4.11 -8.61 -35.33
C GLN A 200 4.65 -7.30 -35.90
#